data_AF-A0A8X6WZH6-F1
#
_entry.id   AF-A0A8X6WZH6-F1
#
_cell.length_a   1.000
_cell.length_b   1.000
_cell.length_c   1.000
_cell.angle_alpha   90.00
_cell.angle_beta   90.00
_cell.angle_gamma   90.00
#
_symmetry.space_group_name_H-M   'P 1'
#
loop_
_entity.id
_entity.type
_entity.pdbx_description
1 polymer ?
#
loop_
_entity_poly.entity_id
_entity_poly.type
_entity_poly.pdbx_seq_one_letter_code
_entity_poly.pdbx_strand_id
1 'polypeptide(L)'
;GGQGKTIGYGTFISLLNSLRDYFNYSKFEREVQEKVFNKKPKKMKFPLKFGWIPMLYSWKEKAWCIKNMGPDVRNIRRSQMFRANYTDNGSLIDVQGYLKLPSLMKGLFYAYVFFLCLFTVFGFGKSLLMKYAPTLTFGFFSKTGPTRQQVLEGSTKLTFYAEGWKNEFEGSLNEHSTRPNSRLKLTINGP
;
A
#
# COMPACT_ATOMS: atom_id res chain seq x y z
N GLY A 1 29.38 -3.79 -10.28
CA GLY A 1 28.85 -4.06 -8.92
C GLY A 1 28.11 -2.82 -8.45
N GLY A 2 26.79 -2.91 -8.30
CA GLY A 2 25.97 -1.73 -7.97
C GLY A 2 26.13 -1.37 -6.49
N GLN A 3 26.56 -0.15 -6.21
CA GLN A 3 26.50 0.42 -4.85
C GLN A 3 25.05 0.27 -4.34
N GLY A 4 24.89 -0.33 -3.16
CA GLY A 4 23.57 -0.60 -2.58
C GLY A 4 22.73 0.67 -2.53
N LYS A 5 21.51 0.63 -3.09
CA LYS A 5 20.56 1.75 -3.03
C LYS A 5 20.19 1.99 -1.57
N THR A 6 20.66 3.09 -1.00
CA THR A 6 20.32 3.53 0.35
C THR A 6 19.03 4.34 0.28
N ILE A 7 18.14 4.14 1.25
CA ILE A 7 16.94 4.95 1.41
C ILE A 7 17.24 6.07 2.41
N GLY A 8 16.69 7.26 2.16
CA GLY A 8 16.82 8.41 3.04
C GLY A 8 16.23 8.17 4.43
N TYR A 9 16.87 8.75 5.44
CA TYR A 9 16.41 8.70 6.83
C TYR A 9 15.01 9.31 7.03
N GLY A 10 14.62 10.29 6.20
CA GLY A 10 13.26 10.83 6.21
C GLY A 10 12.20 9.77 5.88
N THR A 11 12.44 8.95 4.85
CA THR A 11 11.56 7.83 4.48
C THR A 11 11.48 6.79 5.60
N PHE A 12 12.60 6.53 6.30
CA PHE A 12 12.60 5.66 7.46
C PHE A 12 11.68 6.19 8.56
N ILE A 13 11.79 7.48 8.93
CA ILE A 13 10.91 8.10 9.93
C ILE A 13 9.43 8.02 9.49
N SER A 14 9.14 8.31 8.22
CA SER A 14 7.78 8.21 7.67
C SER A 14 7.25 6.78 7.78
N LEU A 15 8.08 5.77 7.53
CA LEU A 15 7.70 4.36 7.68
C LEU A 15 7.38 4.02 9.14
N LEU A 16 8.22 4.43 10.10
CA LEU A 16 8.00 4.19 11.52
C LEU A 16 6.68 4.83 12.00
N ASN A 17 6.43 6.09 11.63
CA ASN A 17 5.18 6.78 11.99
C ASN A 17 3.96 6.13 11.31
N SER A 18 4.07 5.77 10.03
CA SER A 18 2.99 5.11 9.29
C SER A 18 2.59 3.77 9.90
N LEU A 19 3.56 3.00 10.42
CA LEU A 19 3.29 1.73 11.08
C LEU A 19 2.63 1.93 12.44
N ARG A 20 3.06 2.93 13.21
CA ARG A 20 2.37 3.30 14.46
C ARG A 20 0.91 3.70 14.20
N ASP A 21 0.68 4.49 13.16
CA ASP A 21 -0.67 4.89 12.75
C ASP A 21 -1.48 3.68 12.27
N TYR A 22 -0.84 2.74 11.59
CA TYR A 22 -1.48 1.48 11.14
C TYR A 22 -2.00 0.64 12.30
N PHE A 23 -1.40 0.68 13.50
CA PHE A 23 -1.96 -0.02 14.67
C PHE A 23 -3.14 0.70 15.31
N ASN A 24 -3.23 2.02 15.16
CA ASN A 24 -4.29 2.84 15.75
C ASN A 24 -5.38 3.24 14.74
N TYR A 25 -5.27 2.78 13.48
CA TYR A 25 -6.10 3.30 12.39
C TYR A 25 -7.58 3.01 12.54
N SER A 26 -7.97 1.87 13.13
CA SER A 26 -9.38 1.48 13.24
C SER A 26 -10.19 2.47 14.06
N LYS A 27 -9.60 3.01 15.13
CA LYS A 27 -10.19 4.08 15.94
C LYS A 27 -10.38 5.34 15.11
N PHE A 28 -9.34 5.75 14.38
CA PHE A 28 -9.38 6.94 13.52
C PHE A 28 -10.43 6.80 12.40
N GLU A 29 -10.47 5.66 11.71
CA GLU A 29 -11.46 5.42 10.64
C GLU A 29 -12.88 5.44 11.19
N ARG A 30 -13.11 4.88 12.39
CA ARG A 30 -14.43 4.95 13.05
C ARG A 30 -14.83 6.39 13.35
N GLU A 31 -13.92 7.18 13.93
CA GLU A 31 -14.19 8.58 14.24
C GLU A 31 -14.45 9.42 12.99
N VAL A 32 -13.68 9.22 11.92
CA VAL A 32 -13.93 9.89 10.63
C VAL A 32 -15.27 9.46 10.04
N GLN A 33 -15.59 8.17 10.11
CA GLN A 33 -16.86 7.67 9.64
C GLN A 33 -18.03 8.28 10.43
N GLU A 34 -17.93 8.40 11.75
CA GLU A 34 -19.00 8.94 12.59
C GLU A 34 -19.16 10.46 12.45
N LYS A 35 -18.06 11.21 12.35
CA LYS A 35 -18.08 12.69 12.35
C LYS A 35 -18.21 13.30 10.96
N VAL A 36 -17.71 12.64 9.93
CA VAL A 36 -17.64 13.19 8.56
C VAL A 36 -18.65 12.52 7.63
N PHE A 37 -18.88 11.22 7.74
CA PHE A 37 -19.67 10.48 6.74
C PHE A 37 -21.01 9.97 7.29
N ASN A 38 -22.11 10.60 6.88
CA ASN A 38 -23.46 10.22 7.33
C ASN A 38 -23.95 8.88 6.73
N LYS A 39 -23.48 8.53 5.53
CA LYS A 39 -23.87 7.32 4.79
C LYS A 39 -22.74 6.30 4.79
N LYS A 40 -23.07 5.07 5.18
CA LYS A 40 -22.20 3.90 4.95
C LYS A 40 -22.36 3.46 3.49
N PRO A 41 -21.27 3.20 2.77
CA PRO A 41 -21.38 2.85 1.37
C PRO A 41 -21.86 1.40 1.22
N LYS A 42 -22.54 1.11 0.11
CA LYS A 42 -23.08 -0.23 -0.18
C LYS A 42 -21.93 -1.22 -0.35
N LYS A 43 -21.96 -2.35 0.38
CA LYS A 43 -20.94 -3.40 0.25
C LYS A 43 -20.90 -3.92 -1.19
N MET A 44 -19.70 -4.09 -1.73
CA MET A 44 -19.51 -4.70 -3.04
C MET A 44 -19.93 -6.18 -3.02
N LYS A 45 -20.66 -6.61 -4.05
CA LYS A 45 -21.06 -8.02 -4.22
C LYS A 45 -19.86 -8.93 -4.53
N PHE A 46 -18.88 -8.42 -5.26
CA PHE A 46 -17.69 -9.17 -5.69
C PHE A 46 -16.40 -8.44 -5.27
N PRO A 47 -16.05 -8.44 -3.97
CA PRO A 47 -14.80 -7.85 -3.51
C PRO A 47 -13.60 -8.70 -3.97
N LEU A 48 -12.43 -8.07 -4.07
CA LEU A 48 -11.19 -8.77 -4.32
C LEU A 48 -10.88 -9.66 -3.10
N LYS A 49 -10.39 -10.89 -3.35
CA LYS A 49 -10.06 -11.82 -2.27
C LYS A 49 -8.99 -11.21 -1.38
N PHE A 50 -9.30 -11.04 -0.09
CA PHE A 50 -8.35 -10.52 0.89
C PHE A 50 -7.42 -11.66 1.35
N GLY A 51 -6.14 -11.57 1.00
CA GLY A 51 -5.10 -12.40 1.61
C GLY A 51 -4.63 -11.79 2.93
N TRP A 52 -4.68 -12.59 4.00
CA TRP A 52 -4.05 -12.28 5.30
C TRP A 52 -2.53 -12.45 5.24
N ILE A 53 -2.03 -13.26 4.31
CA ILE A 53 -0.61 -13.49 4.10
C ILE A 53 0.03 -12.22 3.53
N PRO A 54 1.01 -11.62 4.23
CA PRO A 54 1.62 -10.34 3.82
C PRO A 54 2.51 -10.46 2.59
N MET A 55 3.04 -11.66 2.30
CA MET A 55 3.87 -11.95 1.13
C MET A 55 3.27 -13.09 0.31
N LEU A 56 3.02 -12.85 -0.97
CA LEU A 56 2.34 -13.78 -1.88
C LEU A 56 3.11 -13.84 -3.20
N TYR A 57 3.17 -15.02 -3.81
CA TYR A 57 3.68 -15.16 -5.16
C TYR A 57 2.59 -14.83 -6.18
N SER A 58 2.83 -13.82 -7.03
CA SER A 58 1.90 -13.44 -8.09
C SER A 58 2.24 -14.17 -9.38
N TRP A 59 1.41 -15.14 -9.76
CA TRP A 59 1.53 -15.83 -11.05
C TRP A 59 1.40 -14.88 -12.24
N LYS A 60 0.62 -13.79 -12.11
CA LYS A 60 0.44 -12.77 -13.16
C LYS A 60 1.73 -12.01 -13.47
N GLU A 61 2.56 -11.78 -12.46
CA GLU A 61 3.82 -11.00 -12.57
C GLU A 61 5.08 -11.86 -12.49
N LYS A 62 4.93 -13.18 -12.28
CA LYS A 62 6.00 -14.16 -12.02
C LYS A 62 7.00 -13.65 -10.98
N ALA A 63 6.49 -13.08 -9.89
CA ALA A 63 7.33 -12.44 -8.86
C ALA A 63 6.68 -12.53 -7.48
N TRP A 64 7.53 -12.45 -6.46
CA TRP A 64 7.09 -12.26 -5.08
C TRP A 64 6.56 -10.85 -4.89
N CYS A 65 5.44 -10.73 -4.19
CA CYS A 65 4.79 -9.47 -3.91
C CYS A 65 4.52 -9.36 -2.40
N ILE A 66 4.77 -8.19 -1.83
CA ILE A 66 4.34 -7.86 -0.47
C ILE A 66 3.14 -6.93 -0.55
N LYS A 67 2.14 -7.16 0.29
CA LYS A 67 0.97 -6.29 0.39
C LYS A 67 1.39 -4.89 0.81
N ASN A 68 0.92 -3.88 0.09
CA ASN A 68 1.16 -2.49 0.46
C ASN A 68 0.37 -2.16 1.74
N MET A 69 1.08 -1.91 2.84
CA MET A 69 0.49 -1.46 4.12
C MET A 69 0.48 0.07 4.26
N GLY A 70 0.89 0.78 3.21
CA GLY A 70 0.92 2.23 3.15
C GLY A 70 -0.48 2.88 3.16
N PRO A 71 -0.51 4.23 3.22
CA PRO A 71 -1.74 5.00 3.28
C PRO A 71 -2.54 4.98 1.96
N ASP A 72 -1.93 4.60 0.84
CA ASP A 72 -2.54 4.75 -0.49
C ASP A 72 -3.92 4.08 -0.61
N VAL A 73 -4.03 2.82 -0.19
CA VAL A 73 -5.31 2.08 -0.23
C VAL A 73 -6.34 2.73 0.70
N ARG A 74 -5.90 3.30 1.83
CA ARG A 74 -6.79 4.03 2.75
C ARG A 74 -7.27 5.34 2.14
N ASN A 75 -6.38 6.08 1.49
CA ASN A 75 -6.71 7.33 0.81
C ASN A 75 -7.73 7.08 -0.29
N ILE A 76 -7.53 6.03 -1.11
CA ILE A 76 -8.50 5.63 -2.14
C ILE A 76 -9.86 5.32 -1.52
N ARG A 77 -9.90 4.54 -0.44
CA ARG A 77 -11.16 4.23 0.27
C ARG A 77 -11.84 5.48 0.81
N ARG A 78 -11.09 6.41 1.42
CA ARG A 78 -11.64 7.68 1.92
C ARG A 78 -12.15 8.57 0.80
N SER A 79 -11.45 8.65 -0.34
CA SER A 79 -11.92 9.38 -1.51
C SER A 79 -13.22 8.78 -2.06
N GLN A 80 -13.38 7.46 -2.05
CA GLN A 80 -14.64 6.81 -2.42
C GLN A 80 -15.75 7.08 -1.40
N MET A 81 -15.44 7.04 -0.09
CA MET A 81 -16.40 7.41 0.96
C MET A 81 -16.91 8.84 0.79
N PHE A 82 -16.00 9.76 0.49
CA PHE A 82 -16.33 11.15 0.21
C PHE A 82 -17.27 11.27 -1.00
N ARG A 83 -16.93 10.63 -2.12
CA ARG A 83 -17.80 10.61 -3.31
C ARG A 83 -19.17 10.03 -3.01
N ALA A 84 -19.25 8.92 -2.29
CA ALA A 84 -20.54 8.30 -1.95
C ALA A 84 -21.43 9.14 -1.01
N ASN A 85 -20.83 10.05 -0.22
CA ASN A 85 -21.57 10.90 0.71
C ASN A 85 -21.95 12.26 0.12
N TYR A 86 -21.07 12.85 -0.70
CA TYR A 86 -21.17 14.24 -1.14
C TYR A 86 -21.28 14.41 -2.66
N THR A 87 -21.26 13.32 -3.43
CA THR A 87 -21.43 13.31 -4.88
C THR A 87 -22.49 12.27 -5.23
N ASP A 88 -23.24 12.47 -6.31
CA ASP A 88 -24.25 11.49 -6.75
C ASP A 88 -23.66 10.17 -7.29
N ASN A 89 -22.33 10.03 -7.26
CA ASN A 89 -21.62 8.83 -7.68
C ASN A 89 -21.23 7.96 -6.47
N GLY A 90 -22.10 6.99 -6.16
CA GLY A 90 -21.92 6.02 -5.07
C GLY A 90 -21.21 4.72 -5.44
N SER A 91 -20.54 4.66 -6.60
CA SER A 91 -19.81 3.45 -7.01
C SER A 91 -18.55 3.24 -6.15
N LEU A 92 -18.41 2.02 -5.60
CA LEU A 92 -17.21 1.61 -4.87
C LEU A 92 -16.37 0.71 -5.75
N ILE A 93 -15.05 0.84 -5.61
CA ILE A 93 -14.09 -0.07 -6.22
C ILE A 93 -13.22 -0.65 -5.11
N ASP A 94 -13.09 -1.98 -5.08
CA ASP A 94 -12.18 -2.63 -4.16
C ASP A 94 -10.78 -2.57 -4.74
N VAL A 95 -9.85 -2.03 -3.97
CA VAL A 95 -8.48 -1.80 -4.40
C VAL A 95 -7.54 -2.48 -3.40
N GLN A 96 -6.63 -3.28 -3.94
CA GLN A 96 -5.53 -3.87 -3.19
C GLN A 96 -4.20 -3.46 -3.83
N GLY A 97 -3.28 -2.96 -3.01
CA GLY A 97 -1.95 -2.56 -3.43
C GLY A 97 -0.91 -3.62 -3.08
N TYR A 98 0.04 -3.84 -3.98
CA TYR A 98 1.16 -4.76 -3.78
C TYR A 98 2.46 -4.16 -4.29
N LEU A 99 3.56 -4.42 -3.58
CA LEU A 99 4.91 -4.07 -3.98
C LEU A 99 5.58 -5.31 -4.59
N LYS A 100 6.03 -5.17 -5.84
CA LYS A 100 6.78 -6.23 -6.54
C LYS A 100 8.21 -6.29 -6.01
N LEU A 101 8.64 -7.48 -5.62
CA LEU A 101 10.00 -7.72 -5.13
C LEU A 101 10.90 -8.24 -6.25
N PRO A 102 12.18 -7.83 -6.28
CA PRO A 102 13.13 -8.32 -7.28
C PRO A 102 13.63 -9.74 -6.97
N SER A 103 13.55 -10.21 -5.73
CA SER A 103 13.93 -11.57 -5.33
C SER A 103 13.32 -11.96 -3.99
N LEU A 104 13.27 -13.26 -3.68
CA LEU A 104 12.80 -13.78 -2.40
C LEU A 104 13.69 -13.30 -1.23
N MET A 105 15.01 -13.27 -1.41
CA MET A 105 15.95 -12.80 -0.37
C MET A 105 15.70 -11.35 0.04
N LYS A 106 15.42 -10.46 -0.94
CA LYS A 106 15.01 -9.09 -0.60
C LYS A 106 13.66 -9.07 0.11
N GLY A 107 12.74 -9.96 -0.23
CA GLY A 107 11.47 -10.13 0.49
C GLY A 107 11.66 -10.48 1.97
N LEU A 108 12.53 -11.45 2.26
CA LEU A 108 12.89 -11.81 3.64
C LEU A 108 13.52 -10.62 4.39
N PHE A 109 14.38 -9.85 3.72
CA PHE A 109 14.94 -8.63 4.30
C PHE A 109 13.87 -7.58 4.61
N TYR A 110 12.90 -7.35 3.71
CA TYR A 110 11.76 -6.47 4.02
C TYR A 110 10.91 -6.97 5.18
N ALA A 111 10.71 -8.29 5.30
CA ALA A 111 10.01 -8.89 6.45
C ALA A 111 10.78 -8.66 7.76
N TYR A 112 12.11 -8.76 7.74
CA TYR A 112 12.98 -8.42 8.87
C TYR A 112 12.86 -6.93 9.26
N VAL A 113 12.94 -6.02 8.28
CA VAL A 113 12.74 -4.58 8.53
C VAL A 113 11.36 -4.29 9.09
N PHE A 114 10.31 -4.94 8.58
CA PHE A 114 8.96 -4.82 9.10
C PHE A 114 8.87 -5.30 10.56
N PHE A 115 9.46 -6.45 10.86
CA PHE A 115 9.54 -6.96 12.23
C PHE A 115 10.26 -5.98 13.17
N LEU A 116 11.39 -5.40 12.74
CA LEU A 116 12.06 -4.35 13.51
C LEU A 116 11.14 -3.17 13.77
N CYS A 117 10.37 -2.74 12.77
CA CYS A 117 9.46 -1.63 12.93
C CYS A 117 8.30 -1.92 13.91
N LEU A 118 7.97 -3.19 14.22
CA LEU A 118 6.99 -3.51 15.27
C LEU A 118 7.44 -3.03 16.65
N PHE A 119 8.75 -2.95 16.90
CA PHE A 119 9.26 -2.39 18.15
C PHE A 119 8.95 -0.89 18.32
N THR A 120 8.53 -0.18 17.27
CA THR A 120 8.11 1.23 17.36
C THR A 120 6.84 1.44 18.17
N VAL A 121 6.04 0.39 18.39
CA VAL A 121 4.88 0.45 19.26
C VAL A 121 5.30 0.79 20.70
N PHE A 122 6.50 0.37 21.10
CA PHE A 122 7.10 0.74 22.38
C PHE A 122 7.90 2.03 22.24
N GLY A 123 7.74 2.97 23.19
CA GLY A 123 8.47 4.25 23.17
C GLY A 123 10.00 4.08 23.15
N PHE A 124 10.50 3.08 23.88
CA PHE A 124 11.92 2.72 23.87
C PHE A 124 12.39 2.20 22.50
N GLY A 125 11.62 1.30 21.88
CA GLY A 125 11.98 0.72 20.58
C GLY A 125 12.02 1.77 19.47
N LYS A 126 11.12 2.75 19.50
CA LYS A 126 11.19 3.92 18.60
C LYS A 126 12.49 4.71 18.79
N SER A 127 12.87 5.02 20.02
CA SER A 127 14.12 5.75 20.32
C SER A 127 15.35 4.99 19.83
N LEU A 128 15.38 3.68 20.06
CA LEU A 128 16.46 2.79 19.63
C LEU A 128 16.58 2.73 18.10
N LEU A 129 15.47 2.55 17.39
CA LEU A 129 15.42 2.49 15.93
C LEU A 129 15.84 3.81 15.29
N MET A 130 15.41 4.96 15.84
CA MET A 130 15.82 6.27 15.33
C MET A 130 17.32 6.52 15.55
N LYS A 131 17.88 6.11 16.70
CA LYS A 131 19.30 6.33 17.02
C LYS A 131 20.23 5.43 16.21
N TYR A 132 19.88 4.16 16.05
CA TYR A 132 20.72 3.13 15.41
C TYR A 132 20.14 2.62 14.09
N ALA A 133 19.39 3.44 13.35
CA ALA A 133 18.77 3.06 12.07
C ALA A 133 19.76 2.43 11.07
N PRO A 134 20.97 2.99 10.84
CA PRO A 134 21.91 2.40 9.88
C PRO A 134 22.43 1.05 10.33
N THR A 135 22.69 0.87 11.63
CA THR A 135 23.22 -0.39 12.17
C THR A 135 22.17 -1.50 12.13
N LEU A 136 20.93 -1.19 12.55
CA LEU A 136 19.83 -2.16 12.62
C LEU A 136 19.30 -2.56 11.24
N THR A 137 19.46 -1.68 10.25
CA THR A 137 18.99 -1.96 8.87
C THR A 137 20.14 -2.32 7.93
N PHE A 138 21.32 -2.65 8.45
CA PHE A 138 22.51 -3.01 7.66
C PHE A 138 22.84 -1.98 6.55
N GLY A 139 22.69 -0.69 6.86
CA GLY A 139 22.94 0.41 5.95
C GLY A 139 21.84 0.65 4.91
N PHE A 140 20.72 -0.08 4.94
CA PHE A 140 19.62 0.12 4.01
C PHE A 140 18.97 1.49 4.17
N PHE A 141 18.82 1.97 5.40
CA PHE A 141 18.46 3.37 5.68
C PHE A 141 19.69 4.13 6.16
N SER A 142 20.04 5.21 5.44
CA SER A 142 21.17 6.07 5.77
C SER A 142 20.73 7.48 6.12
N LYS A 143 21.43 8.11 7.06
CA LYS A 143 21.30 9.54 7.37
C LYS A 143 21.80 10.44 6.22
N THR A 144 22.79 9.96 5.47
CA THR A 144 23.32 10.68 4.30
C THR A 144 22.40 10.58 3.09
N GLY A 145 21.47 9.62 3.08
CA GLY A 145 20.54 9.38 1.97
C GLY A 145 21.18 8.74 0.74
N PRO A 146 20.42 8.63 -0.37
CA PRO A 146 20.91 8.17 -1.66
C PRO A 146 21.82 9.21 -2.33
N THR A 147 22.80 8.75 -3.11
CA THR A 147 23.63 9.63 -3.94
C THR A 147 22.82 10.20 -5.11
N ARG A 148 23.24 11.35 -5.67
CA ARG A 148 22.57 11.94 -6.84
C ARG A 148 22.47 10.97 -8.01
N GLN A 149 23.51 10.16 -8.24
CA GLN A 149 23.51 9.14 -9.28
C GLN A 149 22.46 8.06 -9.00
N GLN A 150 22.32 7.58 -7.76
CA GLN A 150 21.31 6.59 -7.39
C GLN A 150 19.87 7.12 -7.57
N VAL A 151 19.66 8.43 -7.39
CA VAL A 151 18.38 9.08 -7.64
C VAL A 151 18.10 9.17 -9.15
N LEU A 152 19.10 9.54 -9.95
CA LEU A 152 18.97 9.60 -11.41
C LEU A 152 18.79 8.23 -12.07
N GLU A 153 19.35 7.18 -11.48
CA GLU A 153 19.15 5.78 -11.89
C GLU A 153 17.90 5.15 -11.22
N GLY A 154 17.17 5.91 -10.42
CA GLY A 154 15.90 5.48 -9.84
C GLY A 154 14.85 5.48 -10.94
N SER A 155 14.12 4.37 -11.09
CA SER A 155 12.94 4.30 -11.95
C SER A 155 11.74 3.79 -11.17
N THR A 156 10.56 4.30 -11.52
CA THR A 156 9.29 3.89 -10.90
C THR A 156 8.43 3.15 -11.92
N LYS A 157 7.87 2.00 -11.53
CA LYS A 157 6.93 1.24 -12.36
C LYS A 157 5.68 0.89 -11.58
N LEU A 158 4.54 1.35 -12.06
CA LEU A 158 3.23 1.05 -11.49
C LEU A 158 2.44 0.19 -12.48
N THR A 159 1.99 -0.97 -12.03
CA THR A 159 1.15 -1.87 -12.83
C THR A 159 -0.21 -1.99 -12.18
N PHE A 160 -1.25 -1.54 -12.88
CA PHE A 160 -2.63 -1.66 -12.46
C PHE A 160 -3.30 -2.84 -13.18
N TYR A 161 -4.00 -3.65 -12.40
CA TYR A 161 -4.87 -4.71 -12.87
C TYR A 161 -6.29 -4.38 -12.46
N ALA A 162 -7.16 -4.15 -13.45
CA ALA A 162 -8.57 -3.88 -13.21
C ALA A 162 -9.42 -5.02 -13.77
N GLU A 163 -10.50 -5.35 -13.05
CA GLU A 163 -11.51 -6.31 -13.47
C GLU A 163 -12.87 -5.58 -13.45
N GLY A 164 -13.66 -5.73 -14.51
CA GLY A 164 -14.94 -5.03 -14.67
C GLY A 164 -15.91 -5.75 -15.60
N TRP A 165 -16.95 -5.07 -16.05
CA TRP A 165 -17.97 -5.60 -16.98
C TRP A 165 -17.87 -4.90 -18.34
N LYS A 166 -18.09 -5.65 -19.44
CA LYS A 166 -18.03 -5.10 -20.81
C LYS A 166 -19.23 -4.24 -21.19
N ASN A 167 -20.41 -4.53 -20.62
CA ASN A 167 -21.64 -3.83 -20.96
C ASN A 167 -21.84 -2.68 -19.98
N GLU A 168 -22.15 -1.50 -20.50
CA GLU A 168 -22.63 -0.38 -19.69
C GLU A 168 -23.97 -0.78 -19.06
N PHE A 169 -24.10 -0.53 -17.76
CA PHE A 169 -25.32 -0.75 -17.01
C PHE A 169 -25.82 0.60 -16.52
N GLU A 170 -27.11 0.87 -16.69
CA GLU A 170 -27.74 2.14 -16.28
C GLU A 170 -27.87 2.28 -14.75
N GLY A 171 -27.41 1.29 -13.97
CA GLY A 171 -27.41 1.31 -12.50
C GLY A 171 -26.01 1.32 -11.87
N SER A 172 -25.96 1.13 -10.54
CA SER A 172 -24.68 1.23 -9.82
C SER A 172 -23.76 0.03 -10.11
N LEU A 173 -22.43 0.25 -10.20
CA LEU A 173 -21.38 -0.79 -10.32
C LEU A 173 -21.51 -1.95 -9.32
N ASN A 174 -22.21 -1.72 -8.20
CA ASN A 174 -22.43 -2.69 -7.13
C ASN A 174 -23.61 -3.63 -7.36
N GLU A 175 -24.37 -3.48 -8.46
CA GLU A 175 -25.62 -4.19 -8.69
C GLU A 175 -25.54 -5.36 -9.68
N HIS A 176 -24.44 -5.51 -10.41
CA HIS A 176 -24.25 -6.66 -11.30
C HIS A 176 -24.52 -7.99 -10.60
N SER A 177 -25.30 -8.85 -11.25
CA SER A 177 -25.59 -10.22 -10.81
C SER A 177 -24.46 -11.19 -11.16
N THR A 178 -23.65 -10.85 -12.17
CA THR A 178 -22.58 -11.67 -12.70
C THR A 178 -21.20 -11.19 -12.23
N ARG A 179 -20.23 -12.10 -12.16
CA ARG A 179 -18.83 -11.74 -11.87
C ARG A 179 -18.23 -10.88 -13.01
N PRO A 180 -17.21 -10.04 -12.72
CA PRO A 180 -16.50 -9.28 -13.74
C PRO A 180 -16.01 -10.17 -14.90
N ASN A 181 -16.30 -9.77 -16.14
CA ASN A 181 -15.98 -10.51 -17.37
C ASN A 181 -14.96 -9.80 -18.28
N SER A 182 -14.51 -8.61 -17.89
CA SER A 182 -13.49 -7.83 -18.59
C SER A 182 -12.28 -7.64 -17.69
N ARG A 183 -11.08 -7.61 -18.27
CA ARG A 183 -9.83 -7.38 -17.56
C ARG A 183 -8.99 -6.36 -18.33
N LEU A 184 -8.43 -5.41 -17.60
CA LEU A 184 -7.53 -4.39 -18.13
C LEU A 184 -6.21 -4.44 -17.37
N LYS A 185 -5.10 -4.32 -18.10
CA LYS A 185 -3.76 -4.13 -17.54
C LYS A 185 -3.23 -2.79 -18.02
N LEU A 186 -2.90 -1.91 -17.09
CA LEU A 186 -2.22 -0.64 -17.36
C LEU A 186 -0.85 -0.67 -16.71
N THR A 187 0.17 -0.20 -17.42
CA THR A 187 1.52 -0.08 -16.87
C THR A 187 2.01 1.34 -17.11
N ILE A 188 2.36 2.03 -16.03
CA ILE A 188 2.91 3.38 -16.05
C ILE A 188 4.38 3.27 -15.64
N ASN A 189 5.27 3.75 -16.50
CA ASN A 189 6.69 3.88 -16.19
C ASN A 189 6.97 5.36 -15.93
N GLY A 190 7.42 5.67 -14.72
CA GLY A 190 7.99 6.96 -14.38
C GLY A 190 9.48 7.01 -14.70
N PRO A 191 10.09 8.21 -14.62
CA PRO A 191 11.54 8.36 -14.65
C PRO A 191 12.18 7.46 -13.59
#